data_AF-A0A2S5RE29-F1
#
_entry.id   AF-A0A2S5RE29-F1
#
_cell.length_a   1.000
_cell.length_b   1.000
_cell.length_c   1.000
_cell.angle_alpha   90.00
_cell.angle_beta   90.00
_cell.angle_gamma   90.00
#
_symmetry.space_group_name_H-M   'P 1'
#
loop_
_entity.id
_entity.type
_entity.pdbx_description
1 polymer ?
#
loop_
_entity_poly.entity_id
_entity_poly.type
_entity_poly.pdbx_seq_one_letter_code
_entity_poly.pdbx_strand_id
1 'polypeptide(L)'
;MKYTCLQDVLDEIYSAEYVGNYLPLADEKQWTEGFKTFGTKENMLSALNYYFRIWDQGERRLNWRQEEDGCMIFERAAWTFYYIFDSISFLKDPSIIPELMQYFPPEGDVRWPWTMEDLWTEMMLQIVANYWDFGPAYMPWLMRSLHLLHPGARWAASYFMSKMIFDTFYRIKPDQFPELLILDALPLGKGDLVLSLLENEILRWQEALKRAKARLCKTPSSEKEMKQAKNAVDSAKESLACAEYVRGQLLLLPQEVISIGHR
;
A
#
# COMPACT_ATOMS: atom_id res chain seq x y z
N MET A 1 6.42 -4.46 -32.93
CA MET A 1 5.90 -3.83 -31.70
C MET A 1 4.43 -3.55 -31.94
N LYS A 2 3.53 -4.06 -31.08
CA LYS A 2 2.07 -4.02 -31.27
C LYS A 2 1.48 -2.62 -31.01
N TYR A 3 2.09 -1.88 -30.09
CA TYR A 3 1.65 -0.56 -29.66
C TYR A 3 2.52 0.56 -30.23
N THR A 4 1.91 1.71 -30.46
CA THR A 4 2.54 2.96 -30.90
C THR A 4 2.50 4.05 -29.83
N CYS A 5 1.58 3.95 -28.86
CA CYS A 5 1.49 4.84 -27.71
C CYS A 5 0.85 4.12 -26.51
N LEU A 6 0.78 4.81 -25.36
CA LEU A 6 0.12 4.28 -24.16
C LEU A 6 -1.37 4.02 -24.40
N GLN A 7 -2.05 4.87 -25.17
CA GLN A 7 -3.49 4.73 -25.42
C GLN A 7 -3.81 3.39 -26.10
N ASP A 8 -2.97 2.90 -27.00
CA ASP A 8 -3.17 1.59 -27.64
C ASP A 8 -3.17 0.44 -26.62
N VAL A 9 -2.33 0.53 -25.57
CA VAL A 9 -2.29 -0.44 -24.48
C VAL A 9 -3.57 -0.36 -23.64
N LEU A 10 -3.98 0.87 -23.30
CA LEU A 10 -5.16 1.14 -22.48
C LEU A 10 -6.46 0.69 -23.18
N ASP A 11 -6.58 0.95 -24.48
CA ASP A 11 -7.74 0.55 -25.28
C ASP A 11 -7.84 -0.97 -25.39
N GLU A 12 -6.71 -1.67 -25.50
CA GLU A 12 -6.68 -3.12 -25.52
C GLU A 12 -7.11 -3.72 -24.19
N ILE A 13 -6.55 -3.24 -23.06
CA ILE A 13 -6.94 -3.71 -21.72
C ILE A 13 -8.42 -3.44 -21.48
N TYR A 14 -8.89 -2.23 -21.81
CA TYR A 14 -10.27 -1.82 -21.60
C TYR A 14 -11.26 -2.61 -22.46
N SER A 15 -10.84 -3.05 -23.65
CA SER A 15 -11.68 -3.80 -24.59
C SER A 15 -11.54 -5.31 -24.48
N ALA A 16 -10.61 -5.81 -23.65
CA ALA A 16 -10.32 -7.23 -23.53
C ALA A 16 -11.57 -8.03 -23.09
N GLU A 17 -11.74 -9.20 -23.70
CA GLU A 17 -12.81 -10.13 -23.37
C GLU A 17 -12.45 -10.92 -22.11
N TYR A 18 -13.31 -10.86 -21.10
CA TYR A 18 -13.13 -11.55 -19.84
C TYR A 18 -13.28 -13.05 -20.00
N VAL A 19 -12.39 -13.82 -19.37
CA VAL A 19 -12.54 -15.28 -19.23
C VAL A 19 -13.04 -15.56 -17.82
N GLY A 20 -14.36 -15.57 -17.63
CA GLY A 20 -14.98 -15.63 -16.30
C GLY A 20 -14.91 -14.28 -15.58
N ASN A 21 -14.45 -14.27 -14.32
CA ASN A 21 -14.33 -13.05 -13.50
C ASN A 21 -12.94 -12.37 -13.60
N TYR A 22 -12.09 -12.78 -14.53
CA TYR A 22 -10.72 -12.29 -14.65
C TYR A 22 -10.41 -11.87 -16.08
N LEU A 23 -9.64 -10.79 -16.23
CA LEU A 23 -9.02 -10.46 -17.51
C LEU A 23 -8.04 -11.57 -17.92
N PRO A 24 -7.97 -11.93 -19.22
CA PRO A 24 -7.09 -12.98 -19.70
C PRO A 24 -5.62 -12.61 -19.49
N LEU A 25 -4.93 -13.36 -18.62
CA LEU A 25 -3.49 -13.23 -18.30
C LEU A 25 -2.56 -13.49 -19.50
N ALA A 26 -3.09 -13.93 -20.64
CA ALA A 26 -2.29 -14.30 -21.82
C ALA A 26 -1.60 -13.09 -22.48
N ASP A 27 -2.22 -11.92 -22.44
CA ASP A 27 -1.71 -10.69 -23.07
C ASP A 27 -0.90 -9.78 -22.12
N GLU A 28 -0.84 -10.15 -20.83
CA GLU A 28 -0.20 -9.36 -19.76
C GLU A 28 1.27 -9.01 -20.04
N LYS A 29 2.00 -9.92 -20.71
CA LYS A 29 3.40 -9.65 -21.12
C LYS A 29 3.49 -8.50 -22.13
N GLN A 30 2.58 -8.45 -23.09
CA GLN A 30 2.56 -7.40 -24.10
C GLN A 30 2.17 -6.06 -23.47
N TRP A 31 1.15 -6.06 -22.60
CA TRP A 31 0.75 -4.86 -21.84
C TRP A 31 1.90 -4.33 -21.01
N THR A 32 2.60 -5.21 -20.30
CA THR A 32 3.80 -4.86 -19.51
C THR A 32 4.88 -4.19 -20.37
N GLU A 33 5.18 -4.73 -21.55
CA GLU A 33 6.13 -4.10 -22.48
C GLU A 33 5.63 -2.73 -22.98
N GLY A 34 4.33 -2.62 -23.25
CA GLY A 34 3.67 -1.37 -23.61
C GLY A 34 3.82 -0.29 -22.52
N PHE A 35 3.45 -0.62 -21.28
CA PHE A 35 3.60 0.30 -20.14
C PHE A 35 5.05 0.70 -19.91
N LYS A 36 6.01 -0.23 -20.01
CA LYS A 36 7.45 0.08 -19.88
C LYS A 36 7.95 1.01 -20.97
N THR A 37 7.42 0.90 -22.19
CA THR A 37 7.87 1.70 -23.33
C THR A 37 7.23 3.08 -23.34
N PHE A 38 5.92 3.16 -23.13
CA PHE A 38 5.14 4.36 -23.36
C PHE A 38 4.67 5.05 -22.08
N GLY A 39 4.80 4.39 -20.92
CA GLY A 39 4.43 4.93 -19.64
C GLY A 39 5.38 6.05 -19.18
N THR A 40 4.80 7.19 -18.84
CA THR A 40 5.45 8.32 -18.17
C THR A 40 4.65 8.64 -16.91
N LYS A 41 5.26 9.33 -15.95
CA LYS A 41 4.55 9.71 -14.72
C LYS A 41 3.26 10.46 -15.04
N GLU A 42 3.32 11.43 -15.96
CA GLU A 42 2.20 12.29 -16.32
C GLU A 42 1.07 11.51 -16.99
N ASN A 43 1.39 10.66 -17.97
CA ASN A 43 0.34 9.93 -18.70
C ASN A 43 -0.28 8.81 -17.85
N MET A 44 0.48 8.15 -16.97
CA MET A 44 -0.03 7.15 -16.06
C MET A 44 -0.97 7.79 -15.03
N LEU A 45 -0.59 8.93 -14.43
CA LEU A 45 -1.47 9.66 -13.51
C LEU A 45 -2.74 10.17 -14.19
N SER A 46 -2.63 10.66 -15.42
CA SER A 46 -3.79 11.07 -16.20
C SER A 46 -4.74 9.90 -16.48
N ALA A 47 -4.19 8.73 -16.87
CA ALA A 47 -4.97 7.53 -17.13
C ALA A 47 -5.62 6.98 -15.85
N LEU A 48 -4.88 6.90 -14.73
CA LEU A 48 -5.42 6.49 -13.43
C LEU A 48 -6.62 7.34 -13.05
N ASN A 49 -6.49 8.66 -13.11
CA ASN A 49 -7.59 9.57 -12.79
C ASN A 49 -8.80 9.37 -13.73
N TYR A 50 -8.56 9.15 -15.02
CA TYR A 50 -9.62 8.91 -15.99
C TYR A 50 -10.43 7.64 -15.65
N TYR A 51 -9.76 6.49 -15.51
CA TYR A 51 -10.45 5.22 -15.25
C TYR A 51 -11.01 5.14 -13.84
N PHE A 52 -10.33 5.72 -12.85
CA PHE A 52 -10.86 5.84 -11.49
C PHE A 52 -12.19 6.60 -11.47
N ARG A 53 -12.31 7.71 -12.22
CA ARG A 53 -13.56 8.49 -12.27
C ARG A 53 -14.71 7.73 -12.94
N ILE A 54 -14.43 6.92 -13.95
CA ILE A 54 -15.45 6.07 -14.59
C ILE A 54 -15.93 5.01 -13.59
N TRP A 55 -15.00 4.31 -12.95
CA TRP A 55 -15.33 3.32 -11.93
C TRP A 55 -16.09 3.93 -10.74
N ASP A 56 -15.59 5.03 -10.15
CA ASP A 56 -16.23 5.74 -9.02
C ASP A 56 -17.63 6.25 -9.39
N GLN A 57 -17.85 6.66 -10.64
CA GLN A 57 -19.19 7.01 -11.12
C GLN A 57 -20.13 5.79 -11.13
N GLY A 58 -19.65 4.64 -11.60
CA GLY A 58 -20.42 3.40 -11.63
C GLY A 58 -20.85 2.94 -10.25
N GLU A 59 -19.88 2.93 -9.33
CA GLU A 59 -20.14 2.63 -7.94
C GLU A 59 -21.20 3.59 -7.36
N ARG A 60 -21.01 4.93 -7.46
CA ARG A 60 -21.97 5.93 -6.91
C ARG A 60 -23.37 5.90 -7.52
N ARG A 61 -23.52 5.43 -8.77
CA ARG A 61 -24.78 5.48 -9.52
C ARG A 61 -25.36 4.07 -9.69
N LEU A 62 -26.04 3.57 -8.66
CA LEU A 62 -27.13 2.57 -8.73
C LEU A 62 -26.77 1.11 -9.11
N ASN A 63 -27.44 0.18 -8.42
CA ASN A 63 -27.95 -1.11 -8.91
C ASN A 63 -27.13 -1.82 -10.01
N TRP A 64 -25.88 -2.16 -9.74
CA TRP A 64 -25.02 -3.03 -10.56
C TRP A 64 -25.65 -4.34 -11.04
N ARG A 65 -26.78 -4.77 -10.45
CA ARG A 65 -27.52 -5.99 -10.79
C ARG A 65 -28.63 -5.83 -11.83
N GLN A 66 -28.91 -4.63 -12.37
CA GLN A 66 -30.14 -4.41 -13.15
C GLN A 66 -29.96 -4.01 -14.62
N GLU A 67 -28.74 -3.73 -15.10
CA GLU A 67 -28.48 -3.48 -16.54
C GLU A 67 -27.26 -4.27 -17.02
N GLU A 68 -27.47 -5.26 -17.89
CA GLU A 68 -26.44 -6.20 -18.40
C GLU A 68 -25.27 -5.48 -19.11
N ASP A 69 -25.52 -4.38 -19.81
CA ASP A 69 -24.48 -3.64 -20.56
C ASP A 69 -23.77 -2.54 -19.74
N GLY A 70 -24.45 -1.97 -18.74
CA GLY A 70 -23.90 -0.91 -17.89
C GLY A 70 -22.83 -1.41 -16.91
N CYS A 71 -22.93 -2.67 -16.48
CA CYS A 71 -21.99 -3.32 -15.59
C CYS A 71 -20.57 -3.42 -16.21
N MET A 72 -20.49 -3.74 -17.51
CA MET A 72 -19.23 -4.01 -18.20
C MET A 72 -18.32 -2.79 -18.32
N ILE A 73 -18.88 -1.58 -18.48
CA ILE A 73 -18.09 -0.34 -18.60
C ILE A 73 -17.31 -0.04 -17.31
N PHE A 74 -17.97 -0.19 -16.17
CA PHE A 74 -17.38 0.10 -14.86
C PHE A 74 -16.39 -0.98 -14.43
N GLU A 75 -16.70 -2.25 -14.72
CA GLU A 75 -15.77 -3.35 -14.50
C GLU A 75 -14.50 -3.19 -15.35
N ARG A 76 -14.64 -2.87 -16.65
CA ARG A 76 -13.50 -2.55 -17.54
C ARG A 76 -12.67 -1.39 -17.04
N ALA A 77 -13.32 -0.35 -16.54
CA ALA A 77 -12.62 0.78 -15.92
C ALA A 77 -11.86 0.37 -14.65
N ALA A 78 -12.46 -0.43 -13.77
CA ALA A 78 -11.82 -0.91 -12.54
C ALA A 78 -10.56 -1.72 -12.84
N TRP A 79 -10.66 -2.66 -13.79
CA TRP A 79 -9.55 -3.48 -14.22
C TRP A 79 -8.45 -2.68 -14.93
N THR A 80 -8.83 -1.76 -15.81
CA THR A 80 -7.85 -0.90 -16.49
C THR A 80 -7.13 -0.01 -15.47
N PHE A 81 -7.86 0.56 -14.50
CA PHE A 81 -7.28 1.28 -13.37
C PHE A 81 -6.24 0.43 -12.62
N TYR A 82 -6.60 -0.80 -12.27
CA TYR A 82 -5.69 -1.71 -11.55
C TYR A 82 -4.41 -1.97 -12.34
N TYR A 83 -4.48 -2.33 -13.63
CA TYR A 83 -3.28 -2.59 -14.44
C TYR A 83 -2.39 -1.37 -14.62
N ILE A 84 -2.97 -0.17 -14.72
CA ILE A 84 -2.19 1.06 -14.72
C ILE A 84 -1.49 1.22 -13.35
N PHE A 85 -2.22 1.00 -12.25
CA PHE A 85 -1.69 1.16 -10.90
C PHE A 85 -0.54 0.19 -10.62
N ASP A 86 -0.67 -1.07 -11.00
CA ASP A 86 0.40 -2.08 -10.92
C ASP A 86 1.64 -1.69 -11.74
N SER A 87 1.39 -1.13 -12.92
CA SER A 87 2.45 -0.69 -13.84
C SER A 87 3.22 0.55 -13.37
N ILE A 88 2.77 1.25 -12.33
CA ILE A 88 3.50 2.38 -11.73
C ILE A 88 4.90 1.96 -11.29
N SER A 89 5.04 0.71 -10.82
CA SER A 89 6.32 0.12 -10.41
C SER A 89 7.39 0.19 -11.51
N PHE A 90 7.00 0.23 -12.79
CA PHE A 90 7.92 0.33 -13.92
C PHE A 90 8.55 1.71 -14.07
N LEU A 91 7.94 2.76 -13.52
CA LEU A 91 8.52 4.10 -13.53
C LEU A 91 9.78 4.18 -12.66
N LYS A 92 9.91 3.30 -11.66
CA LYS A 92 11.01 3.31 -10.66
C LYS A 92 11.20 4.68 -9.99
N ASP A 93 10.15 5.49 -9.95
CA ASP A 93 10.14 6.84 -9.41
C ASP A 93 9.18 6.96 -8.23
N PRO A 94 9.69 6.95 -6.97
CA PRO A 94 8.85 7.10 -5.79
C PRO A 94 8.23 8.50 -5.64
N SER A 95 8.60 9.48 -6.48
CA SER A 95 7.97 10.81 -6.47
C SER A 95 6.49 10.80 -6.83
N ILE A 96 5.97 9.68 -7.33
CA ILE A 96 4.55 9.48 -7.65
C ILE A 96 3.68 9.17 -6.43
N ILE A 97 4.28 8.74 -5.31
CA ILE A 97 3.55 8.32 -4.11
C ILE A 97 2.54 9.37 -3.59
N PRO A 98 2.86 10.68 -3.50
CA PRO A 98 1.90 11.68 -3.06
C PRO A 98 0.60 11.66 -3.87
N GLU A 99 0.70 11.52 -5.18
CA GLU A 99 -0.43 11.54 -6.11
C GLU A 99 -1.30 10.27 -5.99
N LEU A 100 -0.75 9.18 -5.45
CA LEU A 100 -1.48 7.93 -5.24
C LEU A 100 -2.30 7.90 -3.95
N MET A 101 -2.01 8.79 -2.99
CA MET A 101 -2.69 8.80 -1.69
C MET A 101 -4.21 9.01 -1.82
N GLN A 102 -4.66 9.68 -2.88
CA GLN A 102 -6.09 9.92 -3.13
C GLN A 102 -6.89 8.64 -3.43
N TYR A 103 -6.22 7.55 -3.82
CA TYR A 103 -6.88 6.29 -4.21
C TYR A 103 -7.10 5.33 -3.03
N PHE A 104 -6.81 5.78 -1.79
CA PHE A 104 -7.10 5.05 -0.55
C PHE A 104 -8.30 5.71 0.16
N PRO A 105 -9.54 5.27 -0.14
CA PRO A 105 -10.74 5.85 0.47
C PRO A 105 -10.86 5.50 1.97
N PRO A 106 -11.68 6.25 2.73
CA PRO A 106 -11.96 5.91 4.12
C PRO A 106 -12.63 4.54 4.29
N GLU A 107 -12.38 3.88 5.42
CA GLU A 107 -13.14 2.70 5.85
C GLU A 107 -14.61 3.07 6.15
N GLY A 108 -15.54 2.22 5.70
CA GLY A 108 -16.94 2.20 6.13
C GLY A 108 -17.97 2.92 5.26
N ASP A 109 -19.21 2.43 5.35
CA ASP A 109 -20.41 2.77 4.55
C ASP A 109 -20.81 4.26 4.47
N VAL A 110 -20.20 5.16 5.26
CA VAL A 110 -20.82 6.46 5.60
C VAL A 110 -20.27 7.64 4.80
N ARG A 111 -19.17 7.49 4.02
CA ARG A 111 -18.67 8.58 3.15
C ARG A 111 -18.11 8.15 1.80
N TRP A 112 -17.67 6.90 1.69
CA TRP A 112 -17.42 6.23 0.42
C TRP A 112 -18.27 4.96 0.47
N PRO A 113 -19.35 4.83 -0.31
CA PRO A 113 -20.27 3.70 -0.16
C PRO A 113 -19.67 2.36 -0.62
N TRP A 114 -18.39 2.35 -0.99
CA TRP A 114 -17.69 1.24 -1.64
C TRP A 114 -16.27 1.24 -1.12
N THR A 115 -15.88 0.13 -0.53
CA THR A 115 -14.49 -0.14 -0.23
C THR A 115 -13.90 -0.88 -1.44
N MET A 116 -12.77 -0.42 -1.97
CA MET A 116 -11.94 -1.26 -2.86
C MET A 116 -11.35 -2.47 -2.10
N GLU A 117 -11.74 -2.66 -0.83
CA GLU A 117 -11.09 -3.51 0.17
C GLU A 117 -10.95 -4.96 -0.28
N ASP A 118 -11.78 -5.43 -1.21
CA ASP A 118 -11.81 -6.85 -1.54
C ASP A 118 -11.17 -7.23 -2.89
N LEU A 119 -10.90 -6.29 -3.80
CA LEU A 119 -10.34 -6.62 -5.11
C LEU A 119 -8.86 -6.27 -5.25
N TRP A 120 -8.46 -5.03 -4.91
CA TRP A 120 -7.13 -4.52 -5.26
C TRP A 120 -6.40 -3.81 -4.13
N THR A 121 -7.06 -3.55 -3.00
CA THR A 121 -6.53 -2.70 -1.93
C THR A 121 -5.19 -3.19 -1.39
N GLU A 122 -5.08 -4.48 -1.10
CA GLU A 122 -3.82 -5.05 -0.61
C GLU A 122 -2.70 -4.91 -1.65
N MET A 123 -3.01 -5.13 -2.93
CA MET A 123 -2.03 -5.02 -4.02
C MET A 123 -1.57 -3.57 -4.19
N MET A 124 -2.49 -2.61 -4.19
CA MET A 124 -2.19 -1.17 -4.27
C MET A 124 -1.30 -0.72 -3.11
N LEU A 125 -1.59 -1.17 -1.88
CA LEU A 125 -0.75 -0.91 -0.71
C LEU A 125 0.67 -1.47 -0.90
N GLN A 126 0.78 -2.70 -1.41
CA GLN A 126 2.06 -3.35 -1.67
C GLN A 126 2.88 -2.61 -2.73
N ILE A 127 2.24 -2.13 -3.82
CA ILE A 127 2.89 -1.37 -4.89
C ILE A 127 3.45 -0.04 -4.35
N VAL A 128 2.67 0.69 -3.56
CA VAL A 128 3.09 1.98 -2.98
C VAL A 128 4.25 1.80 -2.00
N ALA A 129 4.20 0.77 -1.16
CA ALA A 129 5.22 0.47 -0.17
C ALA A 129 6.15 -0.68 -0.63
N ASN A 130 6.56 -0.65 -1.91
CA ASN A 130 7.40 -1.67 -2.49
C ASN A 130 8.90 -1.31 -2.45
N TYR A 131 9.63 -1.90 -1.50
CA TYR A 131 11.09 -1.77 -1.46
C TYR A 131 11.78 -2.34 -2.71
N TRP A 132 11.25 -3.40 -3.33
CA TRP A 132 11.89 -4.01 -4.51
C TRP A 132 11.81 -3.12 -5.74
N ASP A 133 10.75 -2.31 -5.85
CA ASP A 133 10.56 -1.42 -6.99
C ASP A 133 11.18 -0.05 -6.79
N PHE A 134 11.00 0.55 -5.61
CA PHE A 134 11.47 1.90 -5.33
C PHE A 134 12.73 1.98 -4.48
N GLY A 135 13.25 0.83 -4.04
CA GLY A 135 14.36 0.80 -3.08
C GLY A 135 14.00 1.47 -1.75
N PRO A 136 14.99 1.88 -0.94
CA PRO A 136 14.73 2.59 0.31
C PRO A 136 14.10 3.98 0.11
N ALA A 137 14.14 4.52 -1.12
CA ALA A 137 13.67 5.86 -1.44
C ALA A 137 12.14 6.02 -1.29
N TYR A 138 11.35 4.93 -1.27
CA TYR A 138 9.91 5.06 -1.02
C TYR A 138 9.59 5.59 0.37
N MET A 139 10.40 5.24 1.40
CA MET A 139 10.10 5.58 2.80
C MET A 139 9.99 7.10 3.03
N PRO A 140 10.95 7.94 2.61
CA PRO A 140 10.84 9.38 2.81
C PRO A 140 9.73 10.01 1.96
N TRP A 141 9.39 9.46 0.79
CA TRP A 141 8.23 9.91 0.00
C TRP A 141 6.90 9.55 0.67
N LEU A 142 6.79 8.32 1.17
CA LEU A 142 5.62 7.84 1.87
C LEU A 142 5.39 8.57 3.19
N MET A 143 6.44 8.74 4.00
CA MET A 143 6.37 9.46 5.28
C MET A 143 5.88 10.90 5.12
N ARG A 144 6.36 11.62 4.09
CA ARG A 144 5.86 12.95 3.72
C ARG A 144 4.39 12.92 3.32
N SER A 145 3.96 11.87 2.64
CA SER A 145 2.65 11.78 2.01
C SER A 145 1.54 11.26 2.92
N LEU A 146 1.87 10.70 4.09
CA LEU A 146 0.86 10.13 5.01
C LEU A 146 -0.28 11.09 5.36
N HIS A 147 -0.01 12.39 5.42
CA HIS A 147 -1.01 13.42 5.74
C HIS A 147 -1.98 13.73 4.58
N LEU A 148 -1.66 13.29 3.36
CA LEU A 148 -2.50 13.45 2.17
C LEU A 148 -3.61 12.38 2.11
N LEU A 149 -3.46 11.29 2.86
CA LEU A 149 -4.51 10.29 3.01
C LEU A 149 -5.74 10.94 3.67
N HIS A 150 -6.93 10.50 3.24
CA HIS A 150 -8.16 10.90 3.90
C HIS A 150 -8.10 10.49 5.39
N PRO A 151 -8.60 11.31 6.35
CA PRO A 151 -8.52 10.97 7.78
C PRO A 151 -9.16 9.62 8.16
N GLY A 152 -10.17 9.18 7.41
CA GLY A 152 -10.78 7.85 7.56
C GLY A 152 -10.03 6.69 6.89
N ALA A 153 -8.95 6.96 6.13
CA ALA A 153 -8.07 5.95 5.52
C ALA A 153 -6.89 5.61 6.44
N ARG A 154 -7.11 5.65 7.76
CA ARG A 154 -6.08 5.41 8.78
C ARG A 154 -5.51 3.99 8.72
N TRP A 155 -6.28 3.05 8.17
CA TRP A 155 -5.85 1.68 7.90
C TRP A 155 -4.67 1.63 6.92
N ALA A 156 -4.72 2.39 5.81
CA ALA A 156 -3.66 2.47 4.82
C ALA A 156 -2.41 3.11 5.43
N ALA A 157 -2.58 4.22 6.17
CA ALA A 157 -1.49 4.86 6.89
C ALA A 157 -0.81 3.91 7.90
N SER A 158 -1.61 3.07 8.58
CA SER A 158 -1.08 2.06 9.52
C SER A 158 -0.31 0.95 8.79
N TYR A 159 -0.83 0.47 7.65
CA TYR A 159 -0.11 -0.49 6.80
C TYR A 159 1.25 0.08 6.36
N PHE A 160 1.26 1.30 5.83
CA PHE A 160 2.47 1.97 5.38
C PHE A 160 3.50 2.15 6.50
N MET A 161 3.08 2.56 7.68
CA MET A 161 3.96 2.67 8.85
C MET A 161 4.56 1.31 9.22
N SER A 162 3.72 0.27 9.33
CA SER A 162 4.16 -1.09 9.64
C SER A 162 5.16 -1.61 8.61
N LYS A 163 4.91 -1.35 7.32
CA LYS A 163 5.76 -1.77 6.21
C LYS A 163 7.13 -1.08 6.23
N MET A 164 7.18 0.23 6.50
CA MET A 164 8.45 0.97 6.62
C MET A 164 9.28 0.46 7.81
N ILE A 165 8.64 0.15 8.95
CA ILE A 165 9.32 -0.43 10.13
C ILE A 165 9.89 -1.79 9.72
N PHE A 166 9.05 -2.67 9.17
CA PHE A 166 9.45 -4.01 8.77
C PHE A 166 10.64 -3.98 7.80
N ASP A 167 10.53 -3.22 6.70
CA ASP A 167 11.58 -3.18 5.69
C ASP A 167 12.89 -2.60 6.24
N THR A 168 12.85 -1.68 7.21
CA THR A 168 14.05 -1.15 7.88
C THR A 168 14.77 -2.26 8.64
N PHE A 169 14.08 -2.91 9.59
CA PHE A 169 14.73 -3.87 10.49
C PHE A 169 15.02 -5.21 9.82
N TYR A 170 14.15 -5.68 8.91
CA TYR A 170 14.33 -6.94 8.19
C TYR A 170 15.57 -6.91 7.29
N ARG A 171 16.01 -5.73 6.84
CA ARG A 171 17.13 -5.57 5.89
C ARG A 171 18.46 -5.26 6.57
N ILE A 172 18.50 -5.13 7.90
CA ILE A 172 19.75 -4.97 8.65
C ILE A 172 20.62 -6.22 8.44
N LYS A 173 21.86 -6.01 8.02
CA LYS A 173 22.85 -7.08 7.86
C LYS A 173 23.85 -7.06 9.02
N PRO A 174 24.19 -8.20 9.64
CA PRO A 174 25.07 -8.24 10.81
C PRO A 174 26.48 -7.69 10.59
N ASP A 175 26.95 -7.69 9.35
CA ASP A 175 28.29 -7.28 8.93
C ASP A 175 28.36 -5.82 8.45
N GLN A 176 27.23 -5.10 8.49
CA GLN A 176 27.14 -3.71 8.02
C GLN A 176 26.63 -2.81 9.15
N PHE A 177 27.06 -1.55 9.14
CA PHE A 177 26.46 -0.57 10.05
C PHE A 177 24.98 -0.44 9.69
N PRO A 178 24.06 -0.53 10.66
CA PRO A 178 22.63 -0.57 10.35
C PRO A 178 22.16 0.76 9.75
N GLU A 179 21.64 0.71 8.53
CA GLU A 179 20.91 1.82 7.93
C GLU A 179 19.48 1.82 8.48
N LEU A 180 19.17 2.79 9.35
CA LEU A 180 17.88 2.91 9.99
C LEU A 180 16.97 3.86 9.21
N LEU A 181 16.69 3.49 7.96
CA LEU A 181 16.05 4.31 6.93
C LEU A 181 14.74 4.98 7.36
N ILE A 182 13.90 4.29 8.14
CA ILE A 182 12.67 4.90 8.68
C ILE A 182 12.97 6.09 9.59
N LEU A 183 14.07 6.05 10.36
CA LEU A 183 14.45 7.14 11.26
C LEU A 183 14.83 8.39 10.49
N ASP A 184 15.55 8.23 9.38
CA ASP A 184 15.90 9.35 8.48
C ASP A 184 14.63 9.96 7.86
N ALA A 185 13.58 9.17 7.70
CA ALA A 185 12.29 9.62 7.19
C ALA A 185 11.42 10.30 8.26
N LEU A 186 11.51 9.92 9.55
CA LEU A 186 10.63 10.41 10.63
C LEU A 186 10.44 11.94 10.65
N PRO A 187 11.50 12.78 10.52
CA PRO A 187 11.37 14.25 10.48
C PRO A 187 10.44 14.79 9.40
N LEU A 188 10.20 14.01 8.35
CA LEU A 188 9.45 14.42 7.19
C LEU A 188 7.93 14.20 7.35
N GLY A 189 7.53 13.43 8.37
CA GLY A 189 6.14 13.13 8.62
C GLY A 189 5.47 14.16 9.53
N LYS A 190 4.14 14.22 9.44
CA LYS A 190 3.33 15.02 10.35
C LYS A 190 3.39 14.43 11.77
N GLY A 191 4.05 15.11 12.70
CA GLY A 191 4.45 14.55 14.00
C GLY A 191 3.34 13.91 14.82
N ASP A 192 2.19 14.56 14.97
CA ASP A 192 1.00 14.04 15.67
C ASP A 192 0.42 12.81 14.96
N LEU A 193 0.35 12.84 13.63
CA LEU A 193 -0.08 11.69 12.84
C LEU A 193 0.87 10.51 13.02
N VAL A 194 2.16 10.70 12.79
CA VAL A 194 3.20 9.66 12.90
C VAL A 194 3.23 9.06 14.31
N LEU A 195 3.21 9.90 15.35
CA LEU A 195 3.16 9.44 16.73
C LEU A 195 1.93 8.55 16.98
N SER A 196 0.76 9.00 16.53
CA SER A 196 -0.47 8.25 16.71
C SER A 196 -0.51 6.93 15.92
N LEU A 197 0.18 6.85 14.77
CA LEU A 197 0.33 5.60 14.00
C LEU A 197 1.27 4.63 14.73
N LEU A 198 2.38 5.12 15.27
CA LEU A 198 3.32 4.31 16.05
C LEU A 198 2.69 3.78 17.35
N GLU A 199 1.88 4.60 18.03
CA GLU A 199 1.14 4.15 19.22
C GLU A 199 0.12 3.05 18.89
N ASN A 200 -0.58 3.19 17.75
CA ASN A 200 -1.46 2.13 17.25
C ASN A 200 -0.69 0.84 16.92
N GLU A 201 0.48 0.95 16.29
CA GLU A 201 1.32 -0.20 15.95
C GLU A 201 1.82 -0.93 17.21
N ILE A 202 2.26 -0.18 18.23
CA ILE A 202 2.65 -0.72 19.54
C ILE A 202 1.48 -1.47 20.19
N LEU A 203 0.29 -0.87 20.23
CA LEU A 203 -0.90 -1.52 20.79
C LEU A 203 -1.23 -2.83 20.06
N ARG A 204 -1.16 -2.83 18.72
CA ARG A 204 -1.36 -4.04 17.90
C ARG A 204 -0.37 -5.15 18.25
N TRP A 205 0.92 -4.82 18.42
CA TRP A 205 1.93 -5.81 18.78
C TRP A 205 1.85 -6.28 20.23
N GLN A 206 1.45 -5.41 21.17
CA GLN A 206 1.15 -5.79 22.55
C GLN A 206 0.00 -6.81 22.61
N GLU A 207 -1.08 -6.58 21.84
CA GLU A 207 -2.18 -7.52 21.71
C GLU A 207 -1.75 -8.83 21.03
N ALA A 208 -0.97 -8.75 19.95
CA ALA A 208 -0.44 -9.92 19.26
C ALA A 208 0.44 -10.77 20.19
N LEU A 209 1.31 -10.13 20.99
CA LEU A 209 2.14 -10.79 21.99
C LEU A 209 1.30 -11.45 23.08
N LYS A 210 0.24 -10.78 23.56
CA LYS A 210 -0.70 -11.36 24.53
C LYS A 210 -1.40 -12.60 23.95
N ARG A 211 -1.87 -12.53 22.70
CA ARG A 211 -2.48 -13.67 21.99
C ARG A 211 -1.48 -14.81 21.79
N ALA A 212 -0.25 -14.52 21.39
CA ALA A 212 0.80 -15.51 21.18
C ALA A 212 1.17 -16.23 22.48
N LYS A 213 1.36 -15.49 23.59
CA LYS A 213 1.61 -16.06 24.93
C LYS A 213 0.44 -16.94 25.39
N ALA A 214 -0.80 -16.48 25.20
CA ALA A 214 -1.98 -17.27 25.55
C ALA A 214 -2.06 -18.58 24.77
N ARG A 215 -1.69 -18.58 23.48
CA ARG A 215 -1.60 -19.80 22.65
C ARG A 215 -0.49 -20.74 23.13
N LEU A 216 0.66 -20.22 23.54
CA LEU A 216 1.76 -21.02 24.07
C LEU A 216 1.42 -21.68 25.42
N CYS A 217 0.63 -21.01 26.25
CA CYS A 217 0.16 -21.56 27.53
C CYS A 217 -0.92 -22.64 27.38
N LYS A 218 -1.63 -22.69 26.24
CA LYS A 218 -2.48 -23.84 25.92
C LYS A 218 -1.55 -25.00 25.61
N THR A 219 -1.69 -26.13 26.31
CA THR A 219 -0.83 -27.32 26.13
C THR A 219 -0.70 -27.65 24.65
N PRO A 220 0.46 -27.42 24.01
CA PRO A 220 0.63 -27.70 22.60
C PRO A 220 0.49 -29.21 22.39
N SER A 221 -0.30 -29.64 21.41
CA SER A 221 -0.55 -31.06 21.16
C SER A 221 0.62 -31.76 20.46
N SER A 222 1.61 -30.99 19.99
CA SER A 222 2.82 -31.47 19.35
C SER A 222 4.03 -30.53 19.53
N GLU A 223 5.24 -31.06 19.32
CA GLU A 223 6.47 -30.26 19.27
C GLU A 223 6.43 -29.19 18.17
N LYS A 224 5.78 -29.49 17.04
CA LYS A 224 5.60 -28.54 15.92
C LYS A 224 4.76 -27.34 16.35
N GLU A 225 3.65 -27.57 17.03
CA GLU A 225 2.80 -26.50 17.57
C GLU A 225 3.53 -25.69 18.63
N MET A 226 4.30 -26.36 19.50
CA MET A 226 5.13 -25.66 20.49
C MET A 226 6.16 -24.75 19.82
N LYS A 227 6.83 -25.22 18.76
CA LYS A 227 7.81 -24.42 18.00
C LYS A 227 7.14 -23.22 17.31
N GLN A 228 5.99 -23.43 16.67
CA GLN A 228 5.23 -22.35 16.03
C GLN A 228 4.78 -21.29 17.04
N ALA A 229 4.27 -21.72 18.21
CA ALA A 229 3.83 -20.80 19.25
C ALA A 229 5.00 -19.99 19.84
N LYS A 230 6.18 -20.61 20.05
CA LYS A 230 7.40 -19.90 20.47
C LYS A 230 7.84 -18.87 19.42
N ASN A 231 7.93 -19.26 18.16
CA ASN A 231 8.30 -18.36 17.06
C ASN A 231 7.33 -17.16 16.96
N ALA A 232 6.03 -17.37 17.18
CA ALA A 232 5.05 -16.29 17.18
C ALA A 232 5.24 -15.32 18.36
N VAL A 233 5.63 -15.83 19.54
CA VAL A 233 5.97 -14.99 20.70
C VAL A 233 7.21 -14.16 20.41
N ASP A 234 8.26 -14.78 19.88
CA ASP A 234 9.53 -14.09 19.61
C ASP A 234 9.37 -13.05 18.49
N SER A 235 8.69 -13.40 17.40
CA SER A 235 8.34 -12.45 16.34
C SER A 235 7.52 -11.27 16.86
N ALA A 236 6.53 -11.49 17.73
CA ALA A 236 5.74 -10.39 18.28
C ALA A 236 6.57 -9.49 19.23
N LYS A 237 7.53 -10.05 19.98
CA LYS A 237 8.45 -9.26 20.82
C LYS A 237 9.38 -8.41 19.96
N GLU A 238 9.95 -8.99 18.90
CA GLU A 238 10.84 -8.29 17.97
C GLU A 238 10.11 -7.13 17.30
N SER A 239 8.91 -7.36 16.75
CA SER A 239 8.11 -6.30 16.13
C SER A 239 7.71 -5.21 17.11
N LEU A 240 7.34 -5.58 18.36
CA LEU A 240 7.04 -4.61 19.42
C LEU A 240 8.27 -3.74 19.73
N ALA A 241 9.44 -4.36 19.93
CA ALA A 241 10.68 -3.64 20.22
C ALA A 241 11.06 -2.68 19.08
N CYS A 242 10.88 -3.10 17.82
CA CYS A 242 11.11 -2.25 16.65
C CYS A 242 10.20 -1.01 16.66
N ALA A 243 8.88 -1.19 16.89
CA ALA A 243 7.94 -0.08 16.94
C ALA A 243 8.20 0.86 18.13
N GLU A 244 8.49 0.31 19.31
CA GLU A 244 8.86 1.10 20.50
C GLU A 244 10.16 1.89 20.28
N TYR A 245 11.15 1.30 19.62
CA TYR A 245 12.39 1.97 19.27
C TYR A 245 12.15 3.14 18.33
N VAL A 246 11.40 2.94 17.23
CA VAL A 246 11.08 4.03 16.27
C VAL A 246 10.30 5.14 16.96
N ARG A 247 9.33 4.82 17.82
CA ARG A 247 8.63 5.82 18.65
C ARG A 247 9.57 6.58 19.56
N GLY A 248 10.50 5.89 20.23
CA GLY A 248 11.53 6.52 21.06
C GLY A 248 12.35 7.54 20.26
N GLN A 249 12.78 7.17 19.06
CA GLN A 249 13.53 8.07 18.17
C GLN A 249 12.72 9.29 17.74
N LEU A 250 11.43 9.12 17.42
CA LEU A 250 10.54 10.25 17.12
C LEU A 250 10.47 11.25 18.29
N LEU A 251 10.35 10.75 19.52
CA LEU A 251 10.24 11.59 20.72
C LEU A 251 11.54 12.32 21.09
N LEU A 252 12.68 11.87 20.55
CA LEU A 252 13.97 12.55 20.70
C LEU A 252 14.20 13.64 19.66
N LEU A 253 13.37 13.72 18.61
CA LEU A 253 13.50 14.78 17.61
C LEU A 253 13.20 16.15 18.23
N PRO A 254 14.01 17.18 17.96
CA PRO A 254 13.70 18.54 18.38
C PRO A 254 12.35 19.01 17.81
N GLN A 255 11.58 19.75 18.61
CA GLN A 255 10.26 20.27 18.19
C GLN A 255 10.33 21.11 16.91
N GLU A 256 11.45 21.80 16.69
CA GLU A 256 11.75 22.60 15.49
C GLU A 256 11.81 21.72 14.23
N VAL A 257 12.41 20.53 14.32
CA VAL A 257 12.54 19.57 13.20
C VAL A 257 11.18 19.00 12.79
N ILE A 258 10.32 18.73 13.78
CA ILE A 258 8.96 18.20 13.57
C ILE A 258 8.06 19.21 12.84
N SER A 259 8.29 20.51 13.03
CA SER A 259 7.50 21.58 12.39
C SER A 259 7.92 21.93 10.96
N ILE A 260 9.12 21.53 10.52
CA ILE A 260 9.69 21.90 9.22
C ILE A 260 9.31 20.90 8.11
N GLY A 261 9.01 19.64 8.44
CA GLY A 261 8.66 18.58 7.48
C GLY A 261 7.37 18.81 6.67
N HIS A 262 6.70 19.96 6.86
CA HIS A 262 5.45 20.37 6.22
C HIS A 262 5.61 21.28 4.99
N ARG A 263 6.84 21.52 4.52
CA ARG A 263 7.10 22.36 3.35
C ARG A 263 7.24 21.55 2.07
#